data_AF-A0A959FCT9-F1
#
_entry.id   AF-A0A959FCT9-F1
#
_cell.length_a   1.000
_cell.length_b   1.000
_cell.length_c   1.000
_cell.angle_alpha   90.00
_cell.angle_beta   90.00
_cell.angle_gamma   90.00
#
_symmetry.space_group_name_H-M   'P 1'
#
loop_
_entity.id
_entity.type
_entity.pdbx_description
1 polymer ?
#
loop_
_entity_poly.entity_id
_entity_poly.type
_entity_poly.pdbx_seq_one_letter_code
_entity_poly.pdbx_strand_id
1 'polypeptide(L)' 'DIYAYGGSEFVSSLIRNRLVDEYFLFINPVALGKGMPIFEELETKQNLTLVESVAFDCGIVALHFQLKT' A
#
# COMPACT_ATOMS: atom_id res chain seq x y z
N ASP A 1 12.74 11.87 -3.85
CA ASP A 1 11.89 10.72 -3.50
C ASP A 1 12.36 9.45 -4.19
N ILE A 2 11.92 8.30 -3.69
CA ILE A 2 12.24 6.98 -4.22
C ILE A 2 10.93 6.19 -4.32
N TYR A 3 10.65 5.64 -5.49
CA TYR A 3 9.50 4.76 -5.71
C TYR A 3 9.94 3.29 -5.72
N ALA A 4 9.37 2.50 -4.83
CA ALA A 4 9.56 1.04 -4.79
C ALA A 4 8.40 0.34 -5.53
N TYR A 5 8.63 -0.09 -6.77
CA TYR A 5 7.57 -0.64 -7.63
C TYR A 5 7.26 -2.14 -7.43
N GLY A 6 8.11 -2.92 -6.76
CA GLY A 6 7.88 -4.37 -6.53
C GLY A 6 9.15 -5.21 -6.63
N GLY A 7 9.14 -6.54 -6.39
CA GLY A 7 8.01 -7.44 -6.11
C GLY A 7 7.56 -7.52 -4.64
N SER A 8 6.64 -8.45 -4.34
CA SER A 8 5.97 -8.54 -3.03
C SER A 8 6.96 -8.67 -1.86
N GLU A 9 7.94 -9.57 -1.96
CA GLU A 9 8.96 -9.77 -0.91
C GLU A 9 9.78 -8.50 -0.64
N PHE A 10 10.19 -7.80 -1.69
CA PHE A 10 10.95 -6.56 -1.57
C PHE A 10 10.13 -5.47 -0.87
N VAL A 11 8.89 -5.27 -1.32
CA VAL A 11 7.98 -4.28 -0.72
C VAL A 11 7.66 -4.62 0.73
N SER A 12 7.33 -5.88 1.03
CA SER A 12 7.10 -6.36 2.41
C SER A 12 8.32 -6.09 3.30
N SER A 13 9.54 -6.25 2.77
CA SER A 13 10.76 -5.97 3.51
C SER A 13 10.95 -4.49 3.88
N LEU A 14 10.55 -3.57 2.99
CA LEU A 14 10.62 -2.15 3.29
C LEU A 14 9.57 -1.77 4.34
N ILE A 15 8.36 -2.33 4.20
CA ILE A 15 7.24 -2.09 5.13
C ILE A 15 7.59 -2.56 6.55
N ARG A 16 8.11 -3.80 6.70
CA ARG A 16 8.46 -4.34 8.04
C ARG A 16 9.59 -3.55 8.70
N ASN A 17 10.54 -3.04 7.92
CA ASN A 17 11.65 -2.23 8.41
C ASN A 17 11.28 -0.74 8.59
N ARG A 18 10.00 -0.36 8.37
CA ARG A 18 9.49 1.02 8.50
C ARG A 18 10.24 2.02 7.60
N LEU A 19 10.57 1.61 6.38
CA LEU A 19 11.28 2.41 5.38
C LEU A 19 10.34 3.02 4.32
N VAL A 20 9.03 2.96 4.54
CA VAL A 20 8.01 3.48 3.63
C VAL A 20 7.29 4.65 4.30
N ASP A 21 7.46 5.84 3.73
CA ASP A 21 6.83 7.08 4.21
C ASP A 21 5.41 7.24 3.64
N GLU A 22 5.24 6.90 2.36
CA GLU A 22 4.01 7.08 1.58
C GLU A 22 3.59 5.79 0.87
N TYR A 23 2.28 5.56 0.81
CA TYR A 23 1.65 4.42 0.14
C TYR A 23 0.71 4.90 -0.96
N PHE A 24 0.99 4.49 -2.19
CA PHE A 24 0.12 4.68 -3.35
C PHE A 24 -0.57 3.36 -3.69
N LEU A 25 -1.79 3.18 -3.20
CA LEU A 25 -2.55 1.92 -3.31
C LEU A 25 -3.62 2.03 -4.38
N PHE A 26 -3.54 1.18 -5.39
CA PHE A 26 -4.55 1.05 -6.44
C PHE A 26 -5.52 -0.08 -6.10
N ILE A 27 -6.73 0.29 -5.68
CA ILE A 27 -7.79 -0.65 -5.38
C ILE A 27 -8.51 -1.01 -6.68
N ASN A 28 -8.44 -2.30 -7.04
CA ASN A 28 -9.07 -2.84 -8.23
C ASN A 28 -10.46 -3.44 -7.87
N PRO A 29 -11.49 -3.29 -8.73
CA PRO A 29 -12.84 -3.78 -8.45
C PRO A 29 -12.96 -5.30 -8.69
N VAL A 30 -12.15 -6.09 -7.97
CA VAL A 30 -12.09 -7.55 -8.09
C VAL A 30 -11.85 -8.21 -6.72
N ALA A 31 -12.54 -9.33 -6.48
CA ALA A 31 -12.31 -10.18 -5.31
C ALA A 31 -11.48 -11.41 -5.73
N LEU A 32 -10.17 -11.40 -5.47
CA LEU A 32 -9.23 -12.44 -5.93
C LEU A 32 -9.24 -13.72 -5.08
N GLY A 33 -9.77 -13.68 -3.86
CA GLY A 33 -9.78 -14.82 -2.92
C GLY A 33 -8.42 -15.10 -2.27
N LYS A 34 -7.37 -15.36 -3.05
CA LYS A 34 -5.98 -15.54 -2.58
C LYS A 34 -5.02 -14.69 -3.41
N GLY A 35 -3.95 -14.22 -2.79
CA GLY A 35 -2.95 -13.38 -3.44
C GLY A 35 -1.68 -13.26 -2.60
N MET A 36 -0.83 -12.29 -2.94
CA MET A 36 0.40 -11.98 -2.20
C MET A 36 0.21 -10.70 -1.38
N PRO A 37 -0.14 -10.79 -0.08
CA PRO A 37 -0.31 -9.62 0.78
C PRO A 37 1.04 -8.96 1.12
N ILE A 38 1.14 -7.65 0.96
CA ILE A 38 2.37 -6.88 1.28
C ILE A 38 2.54 -6.54 2.78
N PHE A 39 1.49 -6.78 3.57
CA PHE A 39 1.44 -6.44 5.00
C PHE A 39 1.56 -7.66 5.92
N GLU A 40 1.81 -8.85 5.37
CA GLU A 40 1.80 -10.11 6.13
C GLU A 40 2.91 -10.19 7.19
N GLU A 41 4.03 -9.50 6.96
CA GLU A 41 5.19 -9.48 7.88
C GLU A 41 5.13 -8.36 8.94
N LEU A 42 4.02 -7.62 9.05
CA LEU A 42 3.87 -6.58 10.08
C LEU A 42 3.55 -7.19 11.44
N GLU A 43 4.47 -7.08 12.39
CA GLU A 43 4.26 -7.49 13.79
C GLU A 43 3.38 -6.50 14.58
N THR A 44 3.36 -5.24 14.16
CA THR A 44 2.61 -4.17 14.83
C THR A 44 1.79 -3.37 13.84
N LYS A 45 0.62 -2.91 14.30
CA LYS A 45 -0.24 -2.02 13.52
C LYS A 45 0.51 -0.73 13.17
N GLN A 46 0.47 -0.35 11.90
CA GLN A 46 0.83 0.99 11.46
C GLN A 46 -0.45 1.78 11.19
N ASN A 47 -0.54 2.99 11.74
CA ASN A 47 -1.65 3.89 11.43
C ASN A 47 -1.28 4.71 10.19
N LEU A 48 -2.21 4.86 9.26
CA LEU A 48 -2.05 5.65 8.05
C LEU A 48 -3.02 6.83 8.06
N THR A 49 -2.63 7.92 7.42
CA THR A 49 -3.48 9.10 7.20
C THR A 49 -3.74 9.25 5.71
N LEU A 50 -5.02 9.37 5.32
CA LEU A 50 -5.39 9.62 3.93
C LEU A 50 -4.93 11.01 3.52
N VAL A 51 -4.17 11.09 2.42
CA VAL A 51 -3.73 12.34 1.79
C VAL A 51 -4.63 12.66 0.61
N GLU A 52 -4.89 11.69 -0.26
CA GLU A 52 -5.72 11.85 -1.46
C GLU A 52 -6.45 10.56 -1.82
N SER A 53 -7.63 10.70 -2.42
CA SER A 53 -8.40 9.60 -3.01
C SER A 53 -8.96 10.02 -4.37
N VAL A 54 -8.63 9.28 -5.41
CA VAL A 54 -9.08 9.52 -6.79
C VAL A 54 -9.78 8.28 -7.31
N ALA A 55 -11.06 8.42 -7.66
CA ALA A 55 -11.82 7.39 -8.36
C ALA A 55 -11.73 7.63 -9.88
N PHE A 56 -11.41 6.59 -10.63
CA PHE A 56 -11.35 6.62 -12.09
C PHE A 56 -12.63 6.01 -12.70
N ASP A 57 -12.98 6.43 -13.91
CA ASP A 57 -14.16 5.93 -14.65
C ASP A 57 -14.11 4.41 -14.91
N CYS A 58 -12.91 3.81 -14.91
CA CYS A 58 -12.73 2.36 -15.04
C CYS A 58 -13.00 1.57 -13.74
N GLY A 59 -13.39 2.25 -12.65
CA GLY A 59 -13.72 1.65 -11.36
C GLY A 59 -12.53 1.43 -10.43
N ILE A 60 -11.30 1.74 -10.84
CA ILE A 60 -10.13 1.75 -9.97
C ILE A 60 -10.20 2.97 -9.04
N VAL A 61 -9.76 2.78 -7.79
CA VAL A 61 -9.54 3.89 -6.84
C VAL A 61 -8.06 3.95 -6.48
N ALA A 62 -7.40 5.07 -6.75
CA ALA A 62 -6.07 5.34 -6.25
C ALA A 62 -6.16 6.06 -4.90
N LEU A 63 -5.50 5.49 -3.89
CA LEU A 63 -5.40 6.05 -2.56
C LEU A 63 -3.95 6.42 -2.28
N HIS A 64 -3.73 7.66 -1.86
CA HIS A 64 -2.46 8.10 -1.34
C HIS A 64 -2.57 8.22 0.18
N PHE A 65 -1.76 7.46 0.91
CA PHE A 65 -1.62 7.54 2.35
C PHE A 65 -0.20 7.91 2.76
N GLN A 66 -0.07 8.57 3.91
CA GLN A 66 1.19 8.77 4.61
C GLN A 66 1.16 8.05 5.96
N LEU A 67 2.33 7.62 6.44
CA LEU A 67 2.46 7.06 7.79
C LEU A 67 2.05 8.12 8.83
N LYS A 68 1.16 7.75 9.75
CA LYS A 68 0.75 8.64 10.84
C LYS A 68 1.88 8.76 11.86
N THR A 69 2.34 9.99 12.07
CA THR A 69 3.29 10.37 13.12
C THR A 69 2.64 10.43 14.50
#